data_AF-A0A1X7TZ08-F1
#
_entry.id   AF-A0A1X7TZ08-F1
#
_cell.length_a   1.000
_cell.length_b   1.000
_cell.length_c   1.000
_cell.angle_alpha   90.00
_cell.angle_beta   90.00
_cell.angle_gamma   90.00
#
_symmetry.space_group_name_H-M   'P 1'
#
loop_
_entity.id
_entity.type
_entity.pdbx_description
1 polymer ?
#
loop_
_entity_poly.entity_id
_entity_poly.type
_entity_poly.pdbx_seq_one_letter_code
_entity_poly.pdbx_strand_id
1 'polypeptide(L)'
;MINGAQEVGFLRLERQISLPAIRYLLSIMVTFKDEMKKHFQGWYATEVQKQMQNNVAVSDLKVEMPTSLLKNASANWIISTWSSLQQRPQIAINGFRKSGILSAVTSAIE
;
A
#
# COMPACT_ATOMS: atom_id res chain seq x y z
N MET A 1 16.05 28.66 23.68
CA MET A 1 15.30 29.63 22.86
C MET A 1 15.41 29.19 21.43
N ILE A 2 14.36 28.53 20.90
CA ILE A 2 14.30 28.15 19.49
C ILE A 2 13.98 29.45 18.75
N ASN A 3 14.84 29.86 17.82
CA ASN A 3 14.68 31.13 17.09
C ASN A 3 13.35 31.11 16.34
N GLY A 4 12.59 32.22 16.42
CA GLY A 4 11.26 32.34 15.78
C GLY A 4 11.24 31.94 14.30
N ALA A 5 12.36 32.07 13.59
CA ALA A 5 12.54 31.60 12.21
C ALA A 5 12.38 30.06 12.02
N GLN A 6 12.80 29.25 12.99
CA GLN A 6 12.61 27.79 12.95
C GLN A 6 11.14 27.41 13.21
N GLU A 7 10.43 28.17 14.05
CA GLU A 7 9.02 27.94 14.35
C GLU A 7 8.12 28.28 13.14
N VAL A 8 8.38 29.38 12.43
CA VAL A 8 7.67 29.69 11.17
C VAL A 8 8.02 28.70 10.06
N GLY A 9 9.25 28.19 10.01
CA GLY A 9 9.67 27.15 9.06
C GLY A 9 8.95 25.83 9.30
N PHE A 10 8.81 25.42 10.56
CA PHE A 10 8.13 24.19 10.97
C PHE A 10 6.61 24.28 10.74
N LEU A 11 5.98 25.40 11.12
CA LEU A 11 4.56 25.67 10.86
C LEU A 11 4.26 25.81 9.35
N ARG A 12 5.23 26.26 8.54
CA ARG A 12 5.11 26.32 7.07
C ARG A 12 5.25 24.94 6.43
N LEU A 13 6.09 24.06 6.97
CA LEU A 13 6.20 22.64 6.58
C LEU A 13 4.93 21.86 6.94
N GLU A 14 4.35 22.07 8.12
CA GLU A 14 3.09 21.45 8.53
C GLU A 14 1.89 21.95 7.68
N ARG A 15 1.88 23.23 7.30
CA ARG A 15 0.90 23.77 6.33
C ARG A 15 1.15 23.30 4.88
N GLN A 16 2.35 22.81 4.55
CA GLN A 16 2.73 22.32 3.22
C GLN A 16 2.50 20.84 2.99
N ILE A 17 2.12 20.05 4.01
CA ILE A 17 1.44 18.78 3.77
C ILE A 17 0.03 19.11 3.26
N SER A 18 -0.02 19.58 2.01
CA SER A 18 -1.22 20.04 1.35
C SER A 18 -2.20 18.87 1.25
N LEU A 19 -3.50 19.13 1.39
CA LEU A 19 -4.57 18.15 1.14
C LEU A 19 -4.30 17.24 -0.09
N PRO A 20 -3.72 17.76 -1.19
CA PRO A 20 -3.27 16.92 -2.30
C PRO A 20 -2.18 15.88 -2.01
N ALA A 21 -1.19 16.16 -1.17
CA ALA A 21 -0.15 15.20 -0.76
C ALA A 21 -0.75 14.08 0.10
N ILE A 22 -1.72 14.42 0.95
CA ILE A 22 -2.52 13.44 1.71
C ILE A 22 -3.36 12.59 0.75
N ARG A 23 -4.03 13.21 -0.23
CA ARG A 23 -4.79 12.48 -1.28
C ARG A 23 -3.91 11.58 -2.15
N TYR A 24 -2.66 11.98 -2.42
CA TYR A 24 -1.67 11.15 -3.10
C TYR A 24 -1.31 9.88 -2.31
N LEU A 25 -0.92 10.05 -1.04
CA LEU A 25 -0.61 8.94 -0.15
C LEU A 25 -1.79 7.98 -0.07
N LEU A 26 -3.01 8.52 0.04
CA LEU A 26 -4.23 7.71 0.04
C LEU A 26 -4.40 6.91 -1.27
N SER A 27 -4.12 7.48 -2.44
CA SER A 27 -4.28 6.76 -3.72
C SER A 27 -3.33 5.57 -3.84
N ILE A 28 -2.04 5.74 -3.52
CA ILE A 28 -1.06 4.64 -3.57
C ILE A 28 -1.35 3.62 -2.48
N MET A 29 -1.72 4.07 -1.27
CA MET A 29 -2.07 3.17 -0.16
C MET A 29 -3.30 2.32 -0.47
N VAL A 30 -4.32 2.86 -1.14
CA VAL A 30 -5.49 2.08 -1.55
C VAL A 30 -5.06 0.97 -2.50
N THR A 31 -4.32 1.30 -3.56
CA THR A 31 -3.84 0.28 -4.49
C THR A 31 -2.93 -0.75 -3.82
N PHE A 32 -2.03 -0.30 -2.94
CA PHE A 32 -1.16 -1.20 -2.18
C PHE A 32 -1.96 -2.17 -1.32
N LYS A 33 -2.98 -1.67 -0.60
CA LYS A 33 -3.88 -2.50 0.23
C LYS A 33 -4.65 -3.50 -0.62
N ASP A 34 -5.14 -3.10 -1.79
CA ASP A 34 -5.87 -3.99 -2.68
C ASP A 34 -5.00 -5.12 -3.22
N GLU A 35 -3.75 -4.86 -3.62
CA GLU A 35 -2.82 -5.91 -4.06
C GLU A 35 -2.44 -6.84 -2.90
N MET A 36 -2.17 -6.29 -1.71
CA MET A 36 -1.92 -7.10 -0.51
C MET A 36 -3.10 -8.02 -0.19
N LYS A 37 -4.34 -7.53 -0.35
CA LYS A 37 -5.55 -8.33 -0.15
C LYS A 37 -5.63 -9.48 -1.16
N LYS A 38 -5.31 -9.24 -2.44
CA LYS A 38 -5.28 -10.30 -3.46
C LYS A 38 -4.23 -11.35 -3.16
N HIS A 39 -3.03 -10.94 -2.73
CA HIS A 39 -1.99 -11.89 -2.31
C HIS A 39 -2.47 -12.78 -1.16
N PHE A 40 -3.10 -12.19 -0.13
CA PHE A 40 -3.68 -12.94 0.96
C PHE A 40 -4.78 -13.91 0.49
N GLN A 41 -5.72 -13.43 -0.34
CA GLN A 41 -6.82 -14.25 -0.86
C GLN A 41 -6.31 -15.45 -1.68
N GLY A 42 -5.32 -15.22 -2.56
CA GLY A 42 -4.72 -16.29 -3.36
C GLY A 42 -3.95 -17.30 -2.49
N TRP A 43 -3.20 -16.82 -1.50
CA TRP A 43 -2.52 -17.68 -0.54
C TRP A 43 -3.53 -18.52 0.28
N TYR A 44 -4.56 -17.88 0.82
CA TYR A 44 -5.58 -18.57 1.62
C TYR A 44 -6.33 -19.62 0.82
N ALA A 45 -6.73 -19.29 -0.42
CA ALA A 45 -7.36 -20.25 -1.33
C ALA A 45 -6.45 -21.46 -1.60
N THR A 46 -5.14 -21.24 -1.71
CA THR A 46 -4.14 -22.31 -1.86
C THR A 46 -4.09 -23.21 -0.62
N GLU A 47 -4.11 -22.64 0.58
CA GLU A 47 -4.14 -23.43 1.83
C GLU A 47 -5.44 -24.24 1.96
N VAL A 48 -6.58 -23.66 1.62
CA VAL A 48 -7.86 -24.38 1.56
C VAL A 48 -7.79 -25.54 0.56
N GLN A 49 -7.26 -25.28 -0.65
CA GLN A 49 -7.13 -26.30 -1.69
C GLN A 49 -6.25 -27.48 -1.23
N LYS A 50 -5.13 -27.21 -0.53
CA LYS A 50 -4.27 -28.26 0.03
C LYS A 50 -5.03 -29.13 1.03
N GLN A 51 -5.85 -28.54 1.90
CA GLN A 51 -6.65 -29.32 2.86
C GLN A 51 -7.72 -30.16 2.15
N MET A 52 -8.38 -29.62 1.12
CA MET A 52 -9.34 -30.38 0.32
C MET A 52 -8.69 -31.56 -0.42
N GLN A 53 -7.47 -31.37 -0.95
CA GLN A 53 -6.71 -32.46 -1.57
C GLN A 53 -6.33 -33.58 -0.58
N ASN A 54 -6.26 -33.25 0.71
CA ASN A 54 -6.04 -34.20 1.79
C ASN A 54 -7.36 -34.81 2.32
N ASN A 55 -8.46 -34.73 1.57
CA ASN A 55 -9.78 -35.25 1.91
C ASN A 55 -10.36 -34.69 3.22
N VAL A 56 -9.95 -33.49 3.64
CA VAL A 56 -10.62 -32.78 4.74
C VAL A 56 -12.02 -32.36 4.27
N ALA A 57 -13.04 -32.71 5.04
CA ALA A 57 -14.41 -32.31 4.74
C ALA A 57 -14.55 -30.78 4.78
N VAL A 58 -15.41 -30.22 3.93
CA VAL A 58 -15.61 -28.77 3.85
C VAL A 58 -16.05 -28.18 5.19
N SER A 59 -16.84 -28.93 5.98
CA SER A 59 -17.26 -28.54 7.33
C SER A 59 -16.11 -28.40 8.33
N ASP A 60 -14.98 -29.06 8.04
CA ASP A 60 -13.84 -29.19 8.96
C ASP A 60 -12.63 -28.37 8.47
N LEU A 61 -12.78 -27.63 7.36
CA LEU A 61 -11.74 -26.77 6.83
C LEU A 61 -11.40 -25.68 7.84
N LYS A 62 -10.15 -25.73 8.33
CA LYS A 62 -9.61 -24.75 9.25
C LYS A 62 -8.19 -24.43 8.84
N VAL A 63 -8.03 -23.31 8.13
CA VAL A 63 -6.71 -22.79 7.79
C VAL A 63 -6.14 -22.06 9.01
N GLU A 64 -5.12 -22.66 9.61
CA GLU A 64 -4.37 -21.99 10.68
C GLU A 64 -3.53 -20.85 10.13
N MET A 65 -3.52 -19.73 10.85
CA MET A 65 -2.81 -18.52 10.44
C MET A 65 -1.89 -18.01 11.56
N PRO A 66 -0.88 -18.81 11.97
CA PRO A 66 0.05 -18.35 13.00
C PRO A 66 0.79 -17.10 12.51
N THR A 67 1.03 -16.17 13.44
CA THR A 67 1.65 -14.87 13.12
C THR A 67 3.01 -15.01 12.45
N SER A 68 3.80 -16.03 12.78
CA SER A 68 5.08 -16.31 12.13
C SER A 68 4.93 -16.64 10.64
N LEU A 69 3.94 -17.46 10.29
CA LEU A 69 3.62 -17.83 8.91
C LEU A 69 3.15 -16.60 8.12
N LEU A 70 2.22 -15.83 8.69
CA LEU A 70 1.71 -14.62 8.06
C LEU A 70 2.80 -13.56 7.87
N LYS A 71 3.70 -13.38 8.84
CA LYS A 71 4.84 -12.45 8.70
C LYS A 71 5.73 -12.82 7.52
N ASN A 72 6.11 -14.09 7.40
CA ASN A 72 6.96 -14.56 6.30
C ASN A 72 6.24 -14.43 4.95
N ALA A 73 4.97 -14.83 4.87
CA ALA A 73 4.21 -14.72 3.63
C ALA A 73 4.01 -13.26 3.21
N SER A 74 3.63 -12.39 4.16
CA SER A 74 3.39 -10.97 3.91
C SER A 74 4.63 -10.18 3.51
N ALA A 75 5.83 -10.57 3.99
CA ALA A 75 7.08 -9.95 3.54
C ALA A 75 7.25 -10.09 2.01
N ASN A 76 7.01 -11.29 1.47
CA ASN A 76 7.07 -11.51 0.02
C ASN A 76 5.98 -10.72 -0.72
N TRP A 77 4.77 -10.65 -0.16
CA TRP A 77 3.68 -9.86 -0.76
C TRP A 77 4.01 -8.37 -0.83
N ILE A 78 4.64 -7.81 0.20
CA ILE A 78 5.10 -6.42 0.23
C ILE A 78 6.11 -6.16 -0.89
N ILE A 79 7.12 -7.03 -1.02
CA ILE A 79 8.15 -6.91 -2.05
C ILE A 79 7.54 -7.00 -3.45
N SER A 80 6.69 -8.01 -3.70
CA SER A 80 6.01 -8.18 -4.98
C SER A 80 5.08 -7.01 -5.31
N THR A 81 4.31 -6.54 -4.34
CA THR A 81 3.41 -5.38 -4.51
C THR A 81 4.22 -4.13 -4.83
N TRP A 82 5.31 -3.88 -4.12
CA TRP A 82 6.19 -2.74 -4.37
C TRP A 82 6.78 -2.79 -5.79
N SER A 83 7.37 -3.93 -6.17
CA SER A 83 7.92 -4.13 -7.52
C SER A 83 6.87 -3.90 -8.62
N SER A 84 5.64 -4.41 -8.41
CA SER A 84 4.52 -4.24 -9.34
C SER A 84 4.06 -2.78 -9.45
N LEU A 85 4.08 -2.02 -8.35
CA LEU A 85 3.73 -0.60 -8.36
C LEU A 85 4.80 0.26 -9.04
N GLN A 86 6.09 -0.08 -8.88
CA GLN A 86 7.18 0.60 -9.58
C GLN A 86 7.06 0.47 -11.10
N GLN A 87 6.57 -0.67 -11.60
CA GLN A 87 6.32 -0.90 -13.02
C GLN A 87 5.05 -0.20 -13.53
N ARG A 88 4.22 0.36 -12.65
CA ARG A 88 2.94 0.99 -12.97
C ARG A 88 2.87 2.44 -12.50
N PRO A 89 3.79 3.32 -12.96
CA PRO A 89 3.84 4.72 -12.54
C PRO A 89 2.53 5.47 -12.84
N GLN A 90 1.73 5.02 -13.81
CA GLN A 90 0.41 5.56 -14.12
C GLN A 90 -0.54 5.56 -12.93
N ILE A 91 -0.37 4.66 -11.95
CA ILE A 91 -1.19 4.63 -10.74
C ILE A 91 -0.93 5.87 -9.89
N ALA A 92 0.34 6.24 -9.72
CA ALA A 92 0.74 7.46 -9.05
C ALA A 92 0.31 8.70 -9.85
N ILE A 93 0.54 8.71 -11.17
CA ILE A 93 0.13 9.81 -12.07
C ILE A 93 -1.39 10.04 -12.02
N ASN A 94 -2.19 8.97 -12.07
CA ASN A 94 -3.64 9.06 -11.95
C ASN A 94 -4.06 9.55 -10.57
N GLY A 95 -3.33 9.17 -9.51
CA GLY A 95 -3.47 9.74 -8.18
C GLY A 95 -3.26 11.25 -8.17
N PHE A 96 -2.12 11.72 -8.73
CA PHE A 96 -1.80 13.15 -8.85
C PHE A 96 -2.83 13.93 -9.68
N ARG A 97 -3.34 13.31 -10.75
CA ARG A 97 -4.41 13.89 -11.57
C ARG A 97 -5.70 14.06 -10.76
N LYS A 98 -6.13 13.01 -10.05
CA LYS A 98 -7.36 13.03 -9.23
C LYS A 98 -7.25 14.00 -8.04
N SER A 99 -6.06 14.20 -7.49
CA SER A 99 -5.84 15.14 -6.39
C SER A 99 -5.63 16.59 -6.86
N GLY A 100 -5.53 16.83 -8.17
CA GLY A 100 -5.40 18.17 -8.75
C GLY A 100 -3.99 18.77 -8.68
N ILE A 101 -2.95 17.96 -8.44
CA ILE A 101 -1.55 18.43 -8.33
C ILE A 101 -0.63 17.89 -9.41
N LEU A 102 -1.17 17.25 -10.45
CA LEU A 102 -0.34 16.72 -11.52
C LEU A 102 0.57 17.80 -12.14
N SER A 103 0.02 18.97 -12.45
CA SER A 103 0.80 20.09 -13.01
C SER A 103 1.93 20.55 -12.09
N ALA A 104 1.67 20.69 -10.79
CA ALA A 104 2.66 21.11 -9.80
C ALA A 104 3.81 20.10 -9.66
N VAL A 105 3.51 18.80 -9.77
CA VAL A 105 4.54 17.74 -9.73
C VAL A 105 5.35 17.72 -11.02
N THR A 106 4.72 17.86 -12.18
CA THR A 106 5.42 17.85 -13.47
C THR A 106 6.38 19.04 -13.61
N SER A 107 5.96 20.25 -13.23
CA SER A 107 6.81 21.45 -13.29
C SER A 107 7.96 21.48 -12.27
N ALA A 108 7.97 20.59 -11.28
CA ALA A 108 9.08 20.46 -10.32
C ALA A 108 10.17 19.49 -10.79
N ILE A 109 9.92 18.75 -11.89
CA ILE A 109 10.84 17.76 -12.47
C ILE A 109 11.57 18.34 -13.69
N GLU A 110 11.06 19.44 -14.27
CA GLU A 110 11.71 20.26 -15.30
C GLU A 110 12.72 21.25 -14.68
#